data_AF-A0A7V3FCU8-F1
#
_entry.id   AF-A0A7V3FCU8-F1
#
_cell.length_a   1.000
_cell.length_b   1.000
_cell.length_c   1.000
_cell.angle_alpha   90.00
_cell.angle_beta   90.00
_cell.angle_gamma   90.00
#
_symmetry.space_group_name_H-M   'P 1'
#
loop_
_entity.id
_entity.type
_entity.pdbx_description
1 polymer ?
#
loop_
_entity_poly.entity_id
_entity_poly.type
_entity_poly.pdbx_seq_one_letter_code
_entity_poly.pdbx_strand_id
1 'polypeptide(L)' 'MTEMTDVEAPRALRGRHPTTTRKAPVTAARGRVCRARGCRTVLSVYNTGDRCWEHTPRTPYLFNVRRYAAPRDRRTA' A
#
# COMPACT_ATOMS: atom_id res chain seq x y z
N MET A 1 -41.33 -41.10 -16.35
CA MET A 1 -40.08 -41.01 -17.13
C MET A 1 -39.15 -40.11 -16.36
N THR A 2 -38.00 -40.66 -16.01
CA THR A 2 -37.21 -40.34 -14.83
C THR A 2 -36.10 -39.33 -15.15
N GLU A 3 -35.92 -38.39 -14.22
CA GLU A 3 -34.66 -37.70 -13.88
C GLU A 3 -34.07 -36.66 -14.84
N MET A 4 -34.31 -35.39 -14.52
CA MET A 4 -33.34 -34.30 -14.66
C MET A 4 -32.84 -33.96 -13.26
N THR A 5 -31.56 -34.22 -12.96
CA THR A 5 -30.72 -33.38 -12.09
C THR A 5 -29.31 -33.97 -12.03
N ASP A 6 -28.44 -33.57 -12.95
CA ASP A 6 -27.00 -33.57 -12.73
C ASP A 6 -26.64 -32.24 -12.04
N VAL A 7 -26.77 -32.19 -10.72
CA VAL A 7 -26.24 -31.07 -9.93
C VAL A 7 -24.73 -31.31 -9.81
N GLU A 8 -23.98 -30.69 -10.73
CA GLU A 8 -22.53 -30.77 -10.79
C GLU A 8 -21.92 -30.41 -9.43
N ALA A 9 -21.25 -31.39 -8.82
CA ALA A 9 -20.66 -31.25 -7.48
C ALA A 9 -19.67 -30.07 -7.46
N PRO A 10 -19.67 -29.22 -6.41
CA PRO A 10 -18.79 -28.07 -6.35
C PRO A 10 -17.34 -28.53 -6.37
N ARG A 11 -16.61 -28.18 -7.43
CA ARG A 11 -15.17 -28.44 -7.56
C ARG A 11 -14.46 -27.75 -6.40
N ALA A 12 -13.99 -28.55 -5.44
CA ALA A 12 -13.25 -28.04 -4.30
C ALA A 12 -11.90 -27.50 -4.75
N LEU A 13 -11.77 -26.17 -4.81
CA LEU A 13 -10.50 -25.49 -5.01
C LEU A 13 -9.63 -25.71 -3.77
N ARG A 14 -8.63 -26.59 -3.86
CA ARG A 14 -7.63 -26.76 -2.80
C ARG A 14 -6.51 -25.74 -3.01
N GLY A 15 -6.64 -24.59 -2.37
CA GLY A 15 -5.54 -23.63 -2.25
C GLY A 15 -4.52 -24.08 -1.20
N ARG A 16 -3.24 -23.78 -1.40
CA ARG A 16 -2.20 -23.94 -0.38
C ARG A 16 -2.12 -22.64 0.41
N HIS A 17 -2.28 -22.71 1.73
CA HIS A 17 -2.10 -21.51 2.56
C HIS A 17 -0.64 -21.03 2.39
N PRO A 18 -0.39 -19.74 2.07
CA PRO A 18 0.96 -19.23 2.05
C PRO A 18 1.58 -19.49 3.42
N THR A 19 2.66 -20.26 3.43
CA THR A 19 3.43 -20.53 4.65
C THR A 19 3.96 -19.20 5.17
N THR A 20 3.94 -19.05 6.50
CA THR A 20 4.25 -17.80 7.21
C THR A 20 5.49 -17.11 6.68
N THR A 21 5.36 -15.86 6.24
CA THR A 21 6.50 -14.99 5.92
C THR A 21 7.38 -14.89 7.17
N ARG A 22 8.68 -15.19 7.05
CA ARG A 22 9.62 -15.25 8.19
C ARG A 22 9.77 -13.92 8.95
N LYS A 23 9.40 -12.80 8.34
CA LYS A 23 9.51 -11.46 8.94
C LYS A 23 8.14 -10.81 9.02
N ALA A 24 7.77 -10.36 10.22
CA ALA A 24 6.64 -9.47 10.42
C ALA A 24 6.87 -8.16 9.65
N PRO A 25 5.80 -7.51 9.16
CA PRO A 25 5.90 -6.19 8.57
C PRO A 25 6.43 -5.19 9.60
N VAL A 26 7.28 -4.27 9.15
CA VAL A 26 7.75 -3.16 9.98
C VAL A 26 6.57 -2.25 10.28
N THR A 27 6.38 -1.90 11.55
CA THR A 27 5.32 -1.01 12.00
C THR A 27 5.89 0.12 12.85
N ALA A 28 5.18 1.24 12.85
CA ALA A 28 5.49 2.42 13.64
C ALA A 28 4.40 2.69 14.69
N ALA A 29 4.69 3.61 15.62
CA ALA A 29 3.76 3.97 16.69
C ALA A 29 2.40 4.45 16.16
N ARG A 30 1.34 4.07 16.89
CA ARG A 30 -0.06 4.48 16.64
C ARG A 30 -0.28 5.94 17.00
N GLY A 31 -1.31 6.56 16.43
CA GLY A 31 -1.75 7.92 16.79
C GLY A 31 -0.83 9.05 16.32
N ARG A 32 0.21 8.75 15.54
CA ARG A 32 1.07 9.78 14.94
C ARG A 32 0.28 10.62 13.94
N VAL A 33 0.61 11.90 13.86
CA VAL A 33 -0.02 12.86 12.93
C VAL A 33 1.01 13.29 11.90
N CYS A 34 0.56 13.53 10.67
CA CYS A 34 1.41 14.04 9.59
C CYS A 34 2.11 15.35 10.00
N ARG A 35 3.42 15.42 9.76
CA ARG A 35 4.25 16.58 10.09
C ARG A 35 4.06 17.79 9.15
N ALA A 36 3.27 17.66 8.07
CA ALA A 36 3.00 18.79 7.18
C ALA A 36 2.17 19.86 7.91
N ARG A 37 2.51 21.14 7.71
CA ARG A 37 1.85 22.25 8.40
C ARG A 37 0.34 22.24 8.14
N GLY A 38 -0.46 22.16 9.20
CA GLY A 38 -1.91 22.16 9.13
C GLY A 38 -2.55 20.82 8.72
N CYS A 39 -1.74 19.78 8.45
CA CYS A 39 -2.27 18.46 8.15
C CYS A 39 -2.64 17.73 9.44
N ARG A 40 -3.91 17.32 9.57
CA ARG A 40 -4.43 16.59 10.74
C ARG A 40 -4.54 15.08 10.50
N THR A 41 -3.97 14.58 9.41
CA THR A 41 -4.06 13.17 9.03
C THR A 41 -3.33 12.29 10.04
N VAL A 42 -4.06 11.34 10.64
CA VAL A 42 -3.48 10.30 11.50
C VAL A 42 -2.80 9.25 10.61
N LEU A 43 -1.54 8.95 10.90
CA LEU A 43 -0.73 8.02 10.14
C LEU A 43 -1.07 6.58 10.53
N SER A 44 -1.22 5.72 9.52
CA SER A 44 -1.31 4.27 9.71
C SER A 44 -0.01 3.72 10.33
N VAL A 45 -0.13 2.64 11.09
CA VAL A 45 1.01 1.90 11.66
C VAL A 45 1.99 1.40 10.60
N TYR A 46 1.53 1.21 9.36
CA TYR A 46 2.35 0.76 8.25
C TYR A 46 3.07 1.89 7.51
N ASN A 47 2.71 3.15 7.78
CA ASN A 47 3.44 4.28 7.25
C ASN A 47 4.64 4.53 8.16
N THR A 48 5.84 4.14 7.76
CA THR A 48 7.04 4.35 8.58
C THR A 48 7.58 5.78 8.53
N GLY A 49 7.08 6.62 7.62
CA GLY A 49 7.46 8.03 7.49
C GLY A 49 6.81 8.95 8.53
N ASP A 50 7.18 10.24 8.46
CA ASP A 50 6.62 11.33 9.28
C ASP A 50 5.51 12.14 8.57
N ARG A 51 5.24 11.82 7.29
CA ARG A 51 4.23 12.49 6.46
C ARG A 51 3.23 11.49 5.89
N CYS A 52 2.01 11.96 5.61
CA CYS A 52 1.01 11.17 4.91
C CYS A 52 1.36 11.04 3.42
N TRP A 53 0.73 10.11 2.72
CA TRP A 53 0.99 9.81 1.31
C TRP A 53 0.90 11.02 0.38
N GLU A 54 0.05 12.01 0.70
CA GLU A 54 -0.07 13.26 -0.05
C GLU A 54 1.14 14.19 0.13
N HIS A 55 1.75 14.18 1.32
CA HIS A 55 2.86 15.06 1.69
C HIS A 55 4.23 14.36 1.67
N THR A 56 4.26 13.07 1.35
CA THR A 56 5.51 12.33 1.17
C THR A 56 6.26 12.91 -0.03
N PRO A 57 7.53 13.32 0.14
CA PRO A 57 8.36 13.76 -0.98
C PRO A 57 8.40 12.66 -2.03
N ARG A 58 8.17 13.01 -3.29
CA ARG A 58 8.22 12.03 -4.36
C ARG A 58 9.67 11.55 -4.50
N THR A 59 9.89 10.24 -4.41
CA THR A 59 11.23 9.63 -4.46
C THR A 59 11.52 9.06 -5.86
N PRO A 60 12.81 8.92 -6.24
CA PRO A 60 13.27 8.23 -7.45
C PRO A 60 12.62 6.88 -7.72
N TYR A 61 12.36 6.12 -6.66
CA TYR A 61 11.70 4.82 -6.75
C TYR A 61 10.27 4.91 -7.30
N LEU A 62 9.55 6.00 -7.01
CA LEU A 62 8.23 6.30 -7.57
C LEU A 62 8.30 6.91 -8.98
N PHE A 63 9.50 7.28 -9.47
CA PHE A 63 9.68 7.85 -10.81
C PHE A 63 9.81 6.80 -11.90
N ASN A 64 10.17 5.56 -11.53
CA ASN A 64 10.24 4.43 -12.46
C ASN A 64 8.84 3.94 -12.90
N VAL A 65 7.76 4.35 -12.22
CA VAL A 65 6.38 4.03 -12.59
C VAL A 65 5.65 5.16 -13.32
N ARG A 66 6.16 6.40 -13.30
CA ARG A 66 5.63 7.56 -14.05
C ARG A 66 6.73 8.63 -14.11
N ARG A 67 7.29 8.88 -15.30
CA ARG A 67 8.31 9.91 -15.63
C ARG A 67 8.32 11.07 -14.64
N TYR A 68 9.43 11.24 -13.93
CA TYR A 68 9.62 12.46 -13.15
C TYR A 68 10.56 13.41 -13.86
N ALA A 69 10.04 14.60 -14.14
CA ALA A 69 10.87 15.79 -14.26
C ALA A 69 11.09 16.31 -12.84
N ALA A 70 12.34 16.28 -12.37
CA ALA A 70 12.71 16.92 -11.12
C ALA A 70 12.27 18.40 -11.12
N PRO A 71 11.81 18.95 -9.99
CA PRO A 71 11.56 20.38 -9.90
C PRO A 71 12.87 21.13 -10.15
N ARG A 72 12.91 21.96 -11.20
CA ARG A 72 13.99 22.91 -11.44
C ARG A 72 13.90 23.99 -10.38
N ASP A 73 14.92 24.07 -9.53
CA ASP A 73 15.10 25.20 -8.63
C ASP A 73 15.16 26.49 -9.46
N ARG A 74 14.24 27.43 -9.19
CA ARG A 74 14.19 28.78 -9.79
C ARG A 74 14.64 29.84 -8.79
N ARG A 75 15.61 29.56 -7.93
CA ARG A 75 16.18 30.53 -6.98
C ARG A 75 17.71 30.58 -7.05
N THR A 76 18.26 30.86 -8.22
CA THR A 76 19.53 31.59 -8.35
C THR A 76 19.60 32.24 -9.73
N ALA A 77 19.14 33.49 -9.83
CA ALA A 77 19.49 34.49 -10.83
C ALA A 77 18.95 35.84 -10.38
#